data_AF-A0A815H5T6-F1
#
_entry.id   AF-A0A815H5T6-F1
#
_cell.length_a   1.000
_cell.length_b   1.000
_cell.length_c   1.000
_cell.angle_alpha   90.00
_cell.angle_beta   90.00
_cell.angle_gamma   90.00
#
_symmetry.space_group_name_H-M   'P 1'
#
loop_
_entity.id
_entity.type
_entity.pdbx_description
1 polymer ?
#
loop_
_entity_poly.entity_id
_entity_poly.type
_entity_poly.pdbx_seq_one_letter_code
_entity_poly.pdbx_strand_id
1 'polypeptide(L)'
;MAESSDLSKIHSSSTGNSNNAVDDDVLKPAKDEIIRAFDLEEDEKKHKIINDLLTNGRRSLSNYEEDLLPDIYAAAINENDGALMKSLRDYFEKQWKIEYGSSNQWFISFLKMYEDDADNGSYKCVLNRTADYGHKYLKNCPILSIVLQLPFEGIDNECLNETHVFDDLWFTITNDGLESIKKFSNYITEDVMFKLINKEQLALFQALREYYRPELFIIILLLSTIETKQYRK
;
A
#
# COMPACT_ATOMS: atom_id res chain seq x y z
N MET A 1 63.35 7.64 -7.09
CA MET A 1 62.94 6.85 -5.91
C MET A 1 61.70 7.53 -5.36
N ALA A 2 60.50 7.42 -5.95
CA ALA A 2 59.77 6.27 -6.47
C ALA A 2 59.52 5.22 -5.39
N GLU A 3 58.40 5.36 -4.67
CA GLU A 3 57.40 4.31 -4.50
C GLU A 3 56.03 4.96 -4.29
N SER A 4 55.28 4.93 -5.39
CA SER A 4 53.84 5.19 -5.50
C SER A 4 53.17 3.83 -5.38
N SER A 5 52.35 3.61 -4.37
CA SER A 5 51.46 2.44 -4.32
C SER A 5 50.02 2.88 -4.57
N ASP A 6 49.67 2.86 -5.85
CA ASP A 6 48.31 2.68 -6.34
C ASP A 6 47.65 1.48 -5.63
N LEU A 7 46.53 1.72 -4.99
CA LEU A 7 45.50 0.71 -4.75
C LEU A 7 44.18 1.21 -5.35
N SER A 8 44.19 1.30 -6.68
CA SER A 8 43.00 1.18 -7.49
C SER A 8 42.58 -0.30 -7.57
N LYS A 9 41.27 -0.54 -7.72
CA LYS A 9 40.59 -1.83 -7.95
C LYS A 9 40.23 -2.64 -6.71
N ILE A 10 39.05 -2.36 -6.16
CA ILE A 10 38.13 -3.45 -5.83
C ILE A 10 36.97 -3.35 -6.82
N HIS A 11 36.85 -4.43 -7.59
CA HIS A 11 35.88 -4.62 -8.65
C HIS A 11 34.44 -4.58 -8.14
N SER A 12 33.62 -3.97 -8.99
CA SER A 12 32.22 -4.28 -9.21
C SER A 12 31.96 -5.79 -9.27
N SER A 13 31.03 -6.23 -8.45
CA SER A 13 30.20 -7.43 -8.63
C SER A 13 28.83 -7.01 -8.08
N SER A 14 27.83 -6.59 -8.86
CA SER A 14 27.19 -7.27 -9.99
C SER A 14 27.03 -8.77 -9.75
N THR A 15 26.09 -9.10 -8.87
CA THR A 15 25.37 -10.37 -8.76
C THR A 15 24.22 -10.09 -7.80
N GLY A 16 22.95 -10.28 -8.12
CA GLY A 16 22.34 -10.80 -9.33
C GLY A 16 20.86 -10.45 -9.25
N ASN A 17 20.38 -9.87 -10.34
CA ASN A 17 18.98 -9.77 -10.69
C ASN A 17 18.37 -11.18 -10.64
N SER A 18 17.53 -11.45 -9.64
CA SER A 18 16.86 -12.75 -9.50
C SER A 18 15.50 -12.50 -8.87
N ASN A 19 14.47 -12.55 -9.73
CA ASN A 19 13.07 -12.90 -9.43
C ASN A 19 11.98 -11.83 -9.64
N ASN A 20 12.09 -10.93 -10.62
CA ASN A 20 10.93 -10.11 -11.03
C ASN A 20 10.17 -10.65 -12.27
N ALA A 21 10.57 -11.78 -12.84
CA ALA A 21 9.92 -12.33 -14.04
C ALA A 21 8.63 -13.12 -13.74
N VAL A 22 8.42 -13.57 -12.50
CA VAL A 22 7.23 -14.36 -12.12
C VAL A 22 6.03 -13.45 -11.83
N ASP A 23 6.27 -12.21 -11.41
CA ASP A 23 5.21 -11.31 -10.93
C ASP A 23 4.51 -10.54 -12.05
N ASP A 24 5.21 -10.23 -13.15
CA ASP A 24 4.61 -9.48 -14.26
C ASP A 24 3.57 -10.32 -15.02
N ASP A 25 3.84 -11.62 -15.20
CA ASP A 25 2.91 -12.55 -15.86
C ASP A 25 1.60 -12.76 -15.08
N VAL A 26 1.62 -12.63 -13.75
CA VAL A 26 0.42 -12.76 -12.90
C VAL A 26 -0.44 -11.49 -12.92
N LEU A 27 0.20 -10.33 -13.04
CA LEU A 27 -0.49 -9.03 -13.13
C LEU A 27 -0.89 -8.67 -14.56
N LYS A 28 -0.27 -9.30 -15.56
CA LYS A 28 -0.51 -9.08 -16.99
C LYS A 28 -1.99 -9.15 -17.40
N PRO A 29 -2.82 -10.10 -16.94
CA PRO A 29 -4.23 -10.13 -17.33
C PRO A 29 -4.99 -8.86 -16.93
N ALA A 30 -4.73 -8.31 -15.73
CA ALA A 30 -5.38 -7.08 -15.29
C ALA A 30 -4.87 -5.85 -16.07
N LYS A 31 -3.57 -5.82 -16.40
CA LYS A 31 -2.99 -4.79 -17.27
C LYS A 31 -3.57 -4.84 -18.68
N ASP A 32 -3.72 -6.04 -19.25
CA ASP A 32 -4.30 -6.25 -20.58
C ASP A 32 -5.78 -5.83 -20.62
N GLU A 33 -6.54 -6.07 -19.56
CA GLU A 33 -7.92 -5.59 -19.45
C GLU A 33 -7.99 -4.06 -19.37
N ILE A 34 -7.11 -3.41 -18.62
CA ILE A 34 -7.00 -1.95 -18.58
C ILE A 34 -6.70 -1.41 -19.99
N ILE A 35 -5.73 -2.00 -20.69
CA ILE A 35 -5.40 -1.62 -22.06
C ILE A 35 -6.61 -1.72 -22.98
N ARG A 36 -7.36 -2.83 -22.91
CA ARG A 36 -8.57 -3.04 -23.72
C ARG A 36 -9.67 -2.04 -23.37
N ALA A 37 -9.82 -1.68 -22.10
CA ALA A 37 -10.85 -0.74 -21.65
C ALA A 37 -10.70 0.66 -22.26
N PHE A 38 -9.48 1.05 -22.63
CA PHE A 38 -9.19 2.37 -23.17
C PHE A 38 -8.98 2.41 -24.68
N ASP A 39 -8.97 1.25 -25.36
CA ASP A 39 -8.65 1.15 -26.80
C ASP A 39 -7.39 1.95 -27.19
N LEU A 40 -6.37 1.89 -26.34
CA LEU A 40 -5.16 2.71 -26.50
C LEU A 40 -4.35 2.24 -27.71
N GLU A 41 -4.03 3.17 -28.61
CA GLU A 41 -3.05 2.94 -29.67
C GLU A 41 -1.69 2.58 -29.04
N GLU A 42 -0.91 1.73 -29.72
CA GLU A 42 0.44 1.33 -29.27
C GLU A 42 1.42 2.51 -29.41
N ASP A 43 1.42 3.41 -28.42
CA ASP A 43 2.29 4.58 -28.35
C ASP A 43 2.94 4.79 -26.96
N GLU A 44 3.82 5.79 -26.84
CA GLU A 44 4.49 6.12 -25.57
C GLU A 44 3.49 6.58 -24.48
N LYS A 45 2.34 7.12 -24.87
CA LYS A 45 1.31 7.60 -23.92
C LYS A 45 0.59 6.44 -23.26
N LYS A 46 0.34 5.34 -23.98
CA LYS A 46 -0.24 4.11 -23.42
C LYS A 46 0.50 3.64 -22.17
N HIS A 47 1.82 3.50 -22.25
CA HIS A 47 2.63 3.06 -21.11
C HIS A 47 2.55 4.04 -19.93
N LYS A 48 2.54 5.34 -20.22
CA LYS A 48 2.45 6.38 -19.20
C LYS A 48 1.09 6.36 -18.48
N ILE A 49 -0.01 6.29 -19.23
CA ILE A 49 -1.39 6.20 -18.70
C ILE A 49 -1.53 4.97 -17.80
N ILE A 50 -1.05 3.81 -18.26
CA ILE A 50 -1.12 2.57 -17.47
C ILE A 50 -0.31 2.70 -16.19
N ASN A 51 0.94 3.15 -16.25
CA ASN A 51 1.77 3.30 -15.05
C ASN A 51 1.15 4.26 -14.03
N ASP A 52 0.56 5.36 -14.51
CA ASP A 52 -0.13 6.31 -13.65
C ASP A 52 -1.39 5.71 -13.02
N LEU A 53 -2.19 4.93 -13.77
CA LEU A 53 -3.34 4.20 -13.24
C LEU A 53 -2.95 3.20 -12.15
N LEU A 54 -1.89 2.42 -12.37
CA LEU A 54 -1.44 1.41 -11.42
C LEU A 54 -0.78 2.02 -10.17
N THR A 55 -0.31 3.26 -10.25
CA THR A 55 0.33 3.96 -9.12
C THR A 55 -0.67 4.85 -8.36
N ASN A 56 -1.49 5.59 -9.09
CA ASN A 56 -2.30 6.70 -8.59
C ASN A 56 -3.81 6.45 -8.74
N GLY A 57 -4.20 5.28 -9.22
CA GLY A 57 -5.59 4.88 -9.40
C GLY A 57 -6.30 5.60 -10.53
N ARG A 58 -7.61 5.38 -10.63
CA ARG A 58 -8.50 5.97 -11.64
C ARG A 58 -8.39 7.49 -11.72
N ARG A 59 -8.25 8.20 -10.60
CA ARG A 59 -8.22 9.68 -10.59
C ARG A 59 -7.08 10.28 -11.40
N SER A 60 -6.01 9.52 -11.63
CA SER A 60 -4.90 9.94 -12.49
C SER A 60 -5.30 10.19 -13.95
N LEU A 61 -6.41 9.62 -14.42
CA LEU A 61 -6.95 9.84 -15.76
C LEU A 61 -7.30 11.30 -16.04
N SER A 62 -7.56 12.10 -15.00
CA SER A 62 -7.81 13.54 -15.16
C SER A 62 -6.64 14.27 -15.83
N ASN A 63 -5.43 13.69 -15.81
CA ASN A 63 -4.26 14.22 -16.51
C ASN A 63 -4.22 13.88 -18.01
N TYR A 64 -5.15 13.05 -18.48
CA TYR A 64 -5.18 12.43 -19.82
C TYR A 64 -6.53 12.61 -20.51
N GLU A 65 -7.37 13.54 -20.05
CA GLU A 65 -8.70 13.79 -20.62
C GLU A 65 -8.63 14.12 -22.12
N GLU A 66 -7.65 14.92 -22.54
CA GLU A 66 -7.43 15.29 -23.94
C GLU A 66 -6.76 14.17 -24.77
N ASP A 67 -6.18 13.18 -24.10
CA ASP A 67 -5.46 12.07 -24.73
C ASP A 67 -6.36 10.86 -24.98
N LEU A 68 -7.57 10.85 -24.42
CA LEU A 68 -8.53 9.75 -24.49
C LEU A 68 -9.76 10.14 -25.31
N LEU A 69 -10.41 9.16 -25.93
CA LEU A 69 -11.70 9.39 -26.57
C LEU A 69 -12.72 9.86 -25.50
N PRO A 70 -13.49 10.94 -25.74
CA PRO A 70 -14.36 11.53 -24.73
C PRO A 70 -15.33 10.55 -24.07
N ASP A 71 -15.93 9.65 -24.86
CA ASP A 71 -16.89 8.65 -24.35
C ASP A 71 -16.19 7.59 -23.47
N ILE A 72 -14.97 7.20 -23.83
CA ILE A 72 -14.16 6.25 -23.05
C ILE A 72 -13.72 6.89 -21.74
N TYR A 73 -13.25 8.14 -21.78
CA TYR A 73 -12.87 8.89 -20.58
C TYR A 73 -14.07 9.06 -19.63
N ALA A 74 -15.23 9.45 -20.16
CA ALA A 74 -16.45 9.64 -19.38
C ALA A 74 -16.91 8.34 -18.71
N ALA A 75 -16.89 7.21 -19.42
CA ALA A 75 -17.21 5.90 -18.85
C ALA A 75 -16.19 5.52 -17.76
N ALA A 76 -14.89 5.69 -18.04
CA ALA A 76 -13.81 5.36 -17.12
C ALA A 76 -13.90 6.12 -15.79
N ILE A 77 -14.22 7.42 -15.81
CA ILE A 77 -14.27 8.27 -14.60
C ILE A 77 -15.58 8.10 -13.81
N ASN A 78 -16.72 7.92 -14.47
CA ASN A 78 -18.02 8.01 -13.81
C ASN A 78 -18.57 6.66 -13.33
N GLU A 79 -18.08 5.53 -13.84
CA GLU A 79 -18.61 4.20 -13.50
C GLU A 79 -17.80 3.51 -12.41
N ASN A 80 -18.29 3.54 -11.16
CA ASN A 80 -17.65 2.85 -10.03
C ASN A 80 -17.67 1.31 -10.15
N ASP A 81 -18.65 0.77 -10.88
CA ASP A 81 -18.80 -0.66 -11.18
C ASP A 81 -18.39 -1.00 -12.62
N GLY A 82 -17.78 -0.04 -13.33
CA GLY A 82 -17.32 -0.21 -14.70
C GLY A 82 -16.12 -1.16 -14.82
N ALA A 83 -15.79 -1.52 -16.06
CA ALA A 83 -14.72 -2.45 -16.37
C ALA A 83 -13.36 -2.01 -15.79
N LEU A 84 -13.03 -0.72 -15.90
CA LEU A 84 -11.79 -0.17 -15.36
C LEU A 84 -11.67 -0.39 -13.85
N MET A 85 -12.70 0.02 -13.09
CA MET A 85 -12.66 -0.07 -11.63
C MET A 85 -12.57 -1.53 -11.17
N LYS A 86 -13.22 -2.44 -11.89
CA LYS A 86 -13.06 -3.88 -11.66
C LYS A 86 -11.62 -4.33 -11.88
N SER A 87 -11.02 -4.03 -13.03
CA SER A 87 -9.65 -4.44 -13.33
C SER A 87 -8.62 -3.80 -12.40
N LEU A 88 -8.83 -2.56 -11.94
CA LEU A 88 -7.98 -1.90 -10.94
C LEU A 88 -8.09 -2.55 -9.56
N ARG A 89 -9.30 -2.89 -9.09
CA ARG A 89 -9.48 -3.64 -7.84
C ARG A 89 -8.76 -4.97 -7.89
N ASP A 90 -8.98 -5.73 -8.97
CA ASP A 90 -8.36 -7.03 -9.18
C ASP A 90 -6.83 -6.91 -9.25
N TYR A 91 -6.31 -5.85 -9.86
CA TYR A 91 -4.89 -5.56 -9.91
C TYR A 91 -4.31 -5.32 -8.51
N PHE A 92 -4.85 -4.38 -7.75
CA PHE A 92 -4.31 -4.01 -6.43
C PHE A 92 -4.43 -5.16 -5.42
N GLU A 93 -5.53 -5.90 -5.45
CA GLU A 93 -5.70 -7.07 -4.62
C GLU A 93 -4.62 -8.13 -4.90
N LYS A 94 -4.38 -8.45 -6.18
CA LYS A 94 -3.33 -9.39 -6.59
C LYS A 94 -1.94 -8.85 -6.22
N GLN A 95 -1.71 -7.57 -6.43
CA GLN A 95 -0.45 -6.91 -6.08
C GLN A 95 -0.15 -7.08 -4.59
N TRP A 96 -1.12 -6.84 -3.70
CA TRP A 96 -0.94 -7.05 -2.26
C TRP A 96 -0.60 -8.52 -1.94
N LYS A 97 -1.32 -9.47 -2.56
CA LYS A 97 -1.10 -10.91 -2.37
C LYS A 97 0.30 -11.34 -2.82
N ILE A 98 0.84 -10.74 -3.89
CA ILE A 98 2.19 -11.01 -4.41
C ILE A 98 3.25 -10.35 -3.53
N GLU A 99 3.16 -9.03 -3.33
CA GLU A 99 4.18 -8.22 -2.65
C GLU A 99 4.38 -8.67 -1.20
N TYR A 100 3.29 -9.01 -0.51
CA TYR A 100 3.30 -9.36 0.91
C TYR A 100 3.17 -10.86 1.17
N GLY A 101 2.90 -11.65 0.14
CA GLY A 101 2.70 -13.10 0.25
C GLY A 101 3.89 -13.80 0.89
N SER A 102 5.10 -13.54 0.43
CA SER A 102 6.28 -14.27 0.93
C SER A 102 6.79 -13.77 2.29
N SER A 103 6.57 -12.49 2.61
CA SER A 103 7.22 -11.78 3.72
C SER A 103 6.28 -11.51 4.90
N ASN A 104 4.98 -11.37 4.65
CA ASN A 104 3.96 -10.95 5.62
C ASN A 104 2.71 -11.84 5.52
N GLN A 105 2.89 -13.14 5.70
CA GLN A 105 1.80 -14.13 5.66
C GLN A 105 0.64 -13.79 6.62
N TRP A 106 0.96 -13.19 7.76
CA TRP A 106 -0.03 -12.71 8.73
C TRP A 106 -0.97 -11.65 8.11
N PHE A 107 -0.43 -10.77 7.28
CA PHE A 107 -1.19 -9.72 6.61
C PHE A 107 -2.13 -10.34 5.57
N ILE A 108 -1.66 -11.33 4.81
CA ILE A 108 -2.50 -12.07 3.86
C ILE A 108 -3.63 -12.82 4.59
N SER A 109 -3.34 -13.46 5.73
CA SER A 109 -4.38 -14.09 6.55
C SER A 109 -5.39 -13.06 7.07
N PHE A 110 -4.92 -11.89 7.50
CA PHE A 110 -5.76 -10.79 7.94
C PHE A 110 -6.68 -10.28 6.81
N LEU A 111 -6.16 -10.06 5.59
CA LEU A 111 -6.99 -9.69 4.44
C LEU A 111 -8.07 -10.72 4.16
N LYS A 112 -7.73 -12.02 4.18
CA LYS A 112 -8.70 -13.10 3.96
C LYS A 112 -9.84 -13.11 4.97
N MET A 113 -9.56 -12.78 6.24
CA MET A 113 -10.62 -12.69 7.25
C MET A 113 -11.68 -11.65 6.89
N TYR A 114 -11.28 -10.52 6.30
CA TYR A 114 -12.19 -9.48 5.84
C TYR A 114 -12.80 -9.78 4.46
N GLU A 115 -12.09 -10.52 3.59
CA GLU A 115 -12.59 -11.00 2.29
C GLU A 115 -13.75 -12.00 2.49
N ASP A 116 -13.59 -12.93 3.44
CA ASP A 116 -14.51 -14.03 3.75
C ASP A 116 -15.66 -13.63 4.71
N ASP A 117 -15.66 -12.41 5.26
CA ASP A 117 -16.75 -11.94 6.13
C ASP A 117 -18.08 -11.84 5.36
N ALA A 118 -19.17 -12.19 6.01
CA ALA A 118 -20.52 -12.13 5.44
C ALA A 118 -20.89 -10.70 5.01
N ASP A 119 -20.32 -9.71 5.69
CA ASP A 119 -20.40 -8.29 5.35
C ASP A 119 -19.01 -7.75 4.95
N ASN A 120 -18.45 -8.25 3.84
CA ASN A 120 -17.18 -7.78 3.28
C ASN A 120 -17.22 -6.34 2.73
N GLY A 121 -18.12 -5.49 3.22
CA GLY A 121 -18.28 -4.09 2.86
C GLY A 121 -17.00 -3.29 3.08
N SER A 122 -16.39 -3.39 4.27
CA SER A 122 -15.14 -2.67 4.58
C SER A 122 -13.98 -3.10 3.68
N TYR A 123 -13.86 -4.39 3.37
CA TYR A 123 -12.85 -4.90 2.43
C TYR A 123 -13.03 -4.29 1.04
N LYS A 124 -14.26 -4.32 0.52
CA LYS A 124 -14.60 -3.72 -0.77
C LYS A 124 -14.40 -2.21 -0.79
N CYS A 125 -14.72 -1.51 0.29
CA CYS A 125 -14.48 -0.07 0.43
C CYS A 125 -12.99 0.26 0.32
N VAL A 126 -12.13 -0.44 1.06
CA VAL A 126 -10.68 -0.23 0.99
C VAL A 126 -10.15 -0.51 -0.43
N LEU A 127 -10.57 -1.61 -1.05
CA LEU A 127 -10.20 -1.91 -2.44
C LEU A 127 -10.69 -0.86 -3.44
N ASN A 128 -11.94 -0.40 -3.31
CA ASN A 128 -12.49 0.66 -4.15
C ASN A 128 -11.68 1.94 -4.04
N ARG A 129 -11.30 2.32 -2.82
CA ARG A 129 -10.51 3.52 -2.57
C ARG A 129 -9.09 3.37 -3.12
N THR A 130 -8.46 2.21 -2.96
CA THR A 130 -7.16 1.95 -3.60
C THR A 130 -7.29 1.97 -5.12
N ALA A 131 -8.34 1.42 -5.71
CA ALA A 131 -8.57 1.50 -7.15
C ALA A 131 -8.79 2.95 -7.62
N ASP A 132 -9.52 3.77 -6.86
CA ASP A 132 -9.82 5.16 -7.26
C ASP A 132 -8.61 6.09 -7.10
N TYR A 133 -7.84 5.94 -6.01
CA TYR A 133 -6.80 6.90 -5.63
C TYR A 133 -5.37 6.32 -5.58
N GLY A 134 -5.21 5.04 -5.94
CA GLY A 134 -3.94 4.34 -5.91
C GLY A 134 -3.31 4.37 -4.52
N HIS A 135 -2.01 4.67 -4.49
CA HIS A 135 -1.24 4.73 -3.25
C HIS A 135 -1.46 6.01 -2.42
N LYS A 136 -2.34 6.94 -2.83
CA LYS A 136 -2.57 8.19 -2.08
C LYS A 136 -2.90 7.99 -0.59
N TYR A 137 -3.74 6.98 -0.29
CA TYR A 137 -4.11 6.62 1.08
C TYR A 137 -3.29 5.47 1.65
N LEU A 138 -2.42 4.89 0.83
CA LEU A 138 -1.39 3.94 1.24
C LEU A 138 -0.14 4.77 1.51
N LYS A 139 -0.11 5.46 2.66
CA LYS A 139 1.00 6.30 3.11
C LYS A 139 2.33 5.51 3.05
N ASN A 140 3.43 6.07 3.56
CA ASN A 140 4.76 5.41 3.53
C ASN A 140 4.81 3.97 4.12
N CYS A 141 3.75 3.49 4.76
CA CYS A 141 3.56 2.08 5.09
C CYS A 141 2.18 1.57 4.64
N PRO A 142 2.10 0.90 3.47
CA PRO A 142 0.84 0.38 2.92
C PRO A 142 0.14 -0.64 3.82
N ILE A 143 0.88 -1.58 4.42
CA ILE A 143 0.32 -2.60 5.34
C ILE A 143 -0.40 -1.94 6.51
N LEU A 144 0.27 -1.03 7.22
CA LEU A 144 -0.35 -0.29 8.32
C LEU A 144 -1.56 0.52 7.83
N SER A 145 -1.48 1.12 6.64
CA SER A 145 -2.56 1.93 6.09
C SER A 145 -3.81 1.10 5.84
N ILE A 146 -3.66 -0.13 5.35
CA ILE A 146 -4.78 -1.05 5.09
C ILE A 146 -5.34 -1.59 6.41
N VAL A 147 -4.46 -2.01 7.32
CA VAL A 147 -4.85 -2.53 8.65
C VAL A 147 -5.59 -1.49 9.47
N LEU A 148 -5.29 -0.21 9.30
CA LEU A 148 -6.02 0.88 9.95
C LEU A 148 -7.35 1.20 9.28
N GLN A 149 -7.53 0.95 7.99
CA GLN A 149 -8.77 1.30 7.30
C GLN A 149 -9.85 0.22 7.45
N LEU A 150 -9.46 -1.07 7.40
CA LEU A 150 -10.40 -2.19 7.44
C LEU A 150 -11.34 -2.23 8.67
N PRO A 151 -10.92 -1.79 9.88
CA PRO A 151 -11.81 -1.76 11.04
C PRO A 151 -12.93 -0.70 11.01
N PHE A 152 -12.92 0.25 10.06
CA PHE A 152 -13.89 1.35 10.03
C PHE A 152 -15.04 1.02 9.09
N GLU A 153 -16.24 0.91 9.66
CA GLU A 153 -17.47 0.84 8.88
C GLU A 153 -17.76 2.18 8.20
N GLY A 154 -18.12 2.12 6.92
CA GLY A 154 -18.44 3.32 6.15
C GLY A 154 -17.26 4.27 6.05
N ILE A 155 -16.04 3.74 5.88
CA ILE A 155 -14.84 4.56 5.75
C ILE A 155 -14.96 5.64 4.66
N ASP A 156 -15.75 5.36 3.62
CA ASP A 156 -16.07 6.28 2.52
C ASP A 156 -17.19 7.29 2.83
N ASN A 157 -17.81 7.23 4.01
CA ASN A 157 -18.78 8.22 4.44
C ASN A 157 -18.13 9.60 4.44
N GLU A 158 -18.84 10.60 3.89
CA GLU A 158 -18.40 12.00 3.88
C GLU A 158 -17.93 12.47 5.25
N CYS A 159 -18.57 11.97 6.32
CA CYS A 159 -18.20 12.23 7.71
C CYS A 159 -16.73 11.90 8.04
N LEU A 160 -16.16 10.79 7.55
CA LEU A 160 -14.77 10.40 7.81
C LEU A 160 -13.76 11.13 6.92
N ASN A 161 -14.21 11.62 5.76
CA ASN A 161 -13.39 12.40 4.82
C ASN A 161 -13.34 13.90 5.19
N GLU A 162 -14.45 14.52 5.57
CA GLU A 162 -14.52 15.95 5.92
C GLU A 162 -13.78 16.27 7.22
N THR A 163 -13.75 15.31 8.15
CA THR A 163 -13.15 15.50 9.49
C THR A 163 -11.67 15.14 9.54
N HIS A 164 -11.05 14.73 8.43
CA HIS A 164 -9.67 14.23 8.38
C HIS A 164 -9.39 13.10 9.39
N VAL A 165 -10.41 12.37 9.84
CA VAL A 165 -10.30 11.38 10.93
C VAL A 165 -9.26 10.30 10.62
N PHE A 166 -9.20 9.85 9.36
CA PHE A 166 -8.18 8.87 8.96
C PHE A 166 -6.76 9.43 9.02
N ASP A 167 -6.54 10.66 8.54
CA ASP A 167 -5.21 11.30 8.58
C ASP A 167 -4.78 11.57 10.03
N ASP A 168 -5.70 12.02 10.88
CA ASP A 168 -5.48 12.25 12.30
C ASP A 168 -5.23 10.95 13.06
N LEU A 169 -5.98 9.89 12.77
CA LEU A 169 -5.74 8.56 13.34
C LEU A 169 -4.39 8.02 12.91
N TRP A 170 -4.08 8.09 11.61
CA TRP A 170 -2.77 7.69 11.08
C TRP A 170 -1.65 8.42 11.83
N PHE A 171 -1.74 9.75 11.90
CA PHE A 171 -0.76 10.56 12.60
C PHE A 171 -0.63 10.17 14.07
N THR A 172 -1.74 10.13 14.80
CA THR A 172 -1.72 9.83 16.24
C THR A 172 -1.30 8.40 16.53
N ILE A 173 -1.66 7.41 15.73
CA ILE A 173 -1.24 6.02 15.98
C ILE A 173 0.25 5.80 15.67
N THR A 174 0.80 6.54 14.71
CA THR A 174 2.25 6.56 14.42
C THR A 174 3.09 7.40 15.39
N ASN A 175 2.47 8.10 16.35
CA ASN A 175 3.18 8.88 17.37
C ASN A 175 2.89 8.39 18.80
N ASP A 176 1.62 8.13 19.10
CA ASP A 176 1.10 7.80 20.43
C ASP A 176 0.75 6.30 20.57
N GLY A 177 0.87 5.53 19.49
CA GLY A 177 0.62 4.08 19.49
C GLY A 177 -0.85 3.71 19.72
N LEU A 178 -1.09 2.49 20.21
CA LEU A 178 -2.43 1.87 20.31
C LEU A 178 -3.42 2.65 21.20
N GLU A 179 -2.95 3.46 22.14
CA GLU A 179 -3.83 4.27 23.01
C GLU A 179 -4.65 5.30 22.21
N SER A 180 -4.15 5.72 21.04
CA SER A 180 -4.88 6.62 20.14
C SER A 180 -6.20 6.02 19.63
N ILE A 181 -6.31 4.69 19.49
CA ILE A 181 -7.53 4.02 18.99
C ILE A 181 -8.72 4.31 19.91
N LYS A 182 -8.50 4.39 21.23
CA LYS A 182 -9.58 4.70 22.19
C LYS A 182 -10.23 6.06 21.90
N LYS A 183 -9.45 7.04 21.42
CA LYS A 183 -9.94 8.37 21.03
C LYS A 183 -10.89 8.33 19.83
N PHE A 184 -10.70 7.36 18.92
CA PHE A 184 -11.49 7.21 17.69
C PHE A 184 -12.49 6.06 17.75
N SER A 185 -12.70 5.48 18.93
CA SER A 185 -13.62 4.35 19.14
C SER A 185 -15.06 4.62 18.68
N ASN A 186 -15.51 5.86 18.64
CA ASN A 186 -16.85 6.22 18.15
C ASN A 186 -17.05 5.96 16.64
N TYR A 187 -15.96 5.79 15.89
CA TYR A 187 -15.98 5.52 14.45
C TYR A 187 -15.74 4.04 14.12
N ILE A 188 -15.48 3.22 15.14
CA ILE A 188 -15.25 1.78 15.03
C ILE A 188 -16.41 1.12 15.78
N THR A 189 -17.08 0.14 15.19
CA THR A 189 -18.19 -0.50 15.89
C THR A 189 -17.73 -1.21 17.15
N GLU A 190 -18.59 -1.27 18.17
CA GLU A 190 -18.23 -1.82 19.49
C GLU A 190 -17.73 -3.27 19.39
N ASP A 191 -18.30 -4.04 18.46
CA ASP A 191 -17.88 -5.42 18.17
C ASP A 191 -16.47 -5.49 17.54
N VAL A 192 -16.16 -4.57 16.61
CA VAL A 192 -14.81 -4.45 16.02
C VAL A 192 -13.80 -3.91 17.03
N MET A 193 -14.17 -2.95 17.87
CA MET A 193 -13.35 -2.49 18.99
C MET A 193 -13.03 -3.62 19.96
N PHE A 194 -14.02 -4.45 20.31
CA PHE A 194 -13.82 -5.61 21.16
C PHE A 194 -12.91 -6.66 20.50
N LYS A 195 -13.04 -6.89 19.19
CA LYS A 195 -12.15 -7.76 18.42
C LYS A 195 -10.72 -7.20 18.36
N LEU A 196 -10.54 -5.92 18.07
CA LEU A 196 -9.25 -5.23 18.07
C LEU A 196 -8.59 -5.28 19.45
N ILE A 197 -9.34 -5.19 20.54
CA ILE A 197 -8.79 -5.23 21.90
C ILE A 197 -8.41 -6.64 22.36
N ASN A 198 -9.05 -7.70 21.83
CA ASN A 198 -8.89 -9.05 22.37
C ASN A 198 -8.25 -10.09 21.42
N LYS A 199 -8.53 -10.05 20.10
CA LYS A 199 -8.10 -11.09 19.13
C LYS A 199 -7.40 -10.55 17.86
N GLU A 200 -7.81 -9.39 17.35
CA GLU A 200 -7.24 -8.73 16.14
C GLU A 200 -6.12 -7.73 16.46
N GLN A 201 -5.87 -7.47 17.75
CA GLN A 201 -4.74 -6.71 18.26
C GLN A 201 -3.41 -7.17 17.65
N LEU A 202 -3.31 -8.46 17.30
CA LEU A 202 -2.16 -9.06 16.62
C LEU A 202 -1.85 -8.40 15.28
N ALA A 203 -2.84 -8.10 14.43
CA ALA A 203 -2.59 -7.55 13.10
C ALA A 203 -2.11 -6.10 13.19
N LEU A 204 -2.81 -5.27 13.98
CA LEU A 204 -2.41 -3.88 14.18
C LEU A 204 -1.08 -3.74 14.93
N PHE A 205 -0.86 -4.59 15.95
CA PHE A 205 0.42 -4.62 16.64
C PHE A 205 1.56 -5.08 15.72
N GLN A 206 1.35 -6.07 14.87
CA GLN A 206 2.34 -6.51 13.88
C GLN A 206 2.63 -5.41 12.86
N ALA A 207 1.60 -4.75 12.34
CA ALA A 207 1.74 -3.60 11.43
C ALA A 207 2.55 -2.46 12.06
N LEU A 208 2.22 -2.07 13.31
CA LEU A 208 2.95 -1.02 14.03
C LEU A 208 4.39 -1.46 14.33
N ARG A 209 4.60 -2.71 14.73
CA ARG A 209 5.94 -3.24 14.97
C ARG A 209 6.80 -3.20 13.71
N GLU A 210 6.23 -3.52 12.56
CA GLU A 210 6.93 -3.43 11.27
C GLU A 210 7.23 -1.99 10.88
N TYR A 211 6.27 -1.09 11.10
CA TYR A 211 6.43 0.34 10.87
C TYR A 211 7.61 0.94 11.63
N TYR A 212 7.73 0.69 12.94
CA TYR A 212 8.81 1.24 13.78
C TYR A 212 10.12 0.41 13.73
N ARG A 213 10.13 -0.72 13.02
CA ARG A 213 11.29 -1.64 13.00
C ARG A 213 12.57 -0.97 12.50
N PRO A 214 12.55 -0.16 11.42
CA PRO A 214 13.76 0.50 10.92
C PRO A 214 14.36 1.47 11.95
N GLU A 215 13.54 2.27 12.63
CA GLU A 215 13.96 3.25 13.64
C GLU A 215 14.57 2.55 14.85
N LEU A 216 13.94 1.46 15.31
CA LEU A 216 14.48 0.64 16.40
C LEU A 216 15.84 0.05 16.03
N PHE A 217 16.01 -0.40 14.78
CA PHE A 217 17.28 -0.95 14.31
C PHE A 217 18.40 0.11 14.28
N ILE A 218 18.08 1.34 13.85
CA ILE A 218 19.01 2.48 13.88
C ILE A 218 19.43 2.80 15.32
N ILE A 219 18.49 2.83 16.28
CA ILE A 219 18.79 3.09 17.68
C ILE A 219 19.72 2.01 18.26
N ILE A 220 19.46 0.74 17.98
CA ILE A 220 20.30 -0.39 18.42
C ILE A 220 21.72 -0.30 17.83
N LEU A 221 21.84 0.05 16.55
CA LEU A 221 23.13 0.30 15.88
C LEU A 221 23.90 1.46 16.52
N LEU A 222 23.21 2.55 16.86
CA LEU A 222 23.82 3.70 17.52
C LEU A 222 24.30 3.34 18.93
N LEU A 223 23.50 2.62 19.72
CA LEU A 223 23.86 2.17 21.07
C LEU A 223 25.06 1.22 21.07
N SER A 224 25.08 0.23 20.18
CA SER A 224 26.21 -0.71 20.05
C SER A 224 27.51 -0.04 19.59
N THR A 225 27.42 1.05 18.81
CA THR A 225 28.58 1.87 18.41
C THR A 225 29.13 2.72 19.56
N ILE A 226 28.27 3.17 20.48
CA ILE A 226 28.69 3.93 21.68
C ILE A 226 29.39 3.01 22.68
N GLU A 227 28.85 1.82 22.92
CA GLU A 227 29.47 0.82 23.81
C GLU A 227 30.86 0.41 23.30
N THR A 228 31.01 0.10 22.01
CA THR A 228 32.31 -0.26 21.42
C THR A 228 33.36 0.86 21.46
N LYS A 229 32.95 2.13 21.53
CA LYS A 229 33.86 3.27 21.74
C LYS A 229 34.26 3.46 23.20
N GLN A 230 33.41 3.09 24.16
CA GLN A 230 33.76 3.14 25.58
C GLN A 230 34.77 2.05 25.98
N TYR A 231 34.74 0.87 25.35
CA TYR A 231 35.69 -0.23 25.60
C TYR A 231 37.03 -0.11 24.85
N ARG A 232 37.26 0.96 24.08
CA ARG A 232 38.52 1.24 23.35
C ARG A 232 39.32 2.41 23.92
N LYS A 233 38.99 2.87 25.14
CA LYS A 233 39.82 3.79 25.94
C LYS A 233 40.45 3.04 27.10
#